data_AF-A0A7Z0B8V3-F1
#
_entry.id   AF-A0A7Z0B8V3-F1
#
_cell.length_a   1.000
_cell.length_b   1.000
_cell.length_c   1.000
_cell.angle_alpha   90.00
_cell.angle_beta   90.00
_cell.angle_gamma   90.00
#
_symmetry.space_group_name_H-M   'P 1'
#
loop_
_entity.id
_entity.type
_entity.pdbx_description
1 polymer ?
#
loop_
_entity_poly.entity_id
_entity_poly.type
_entity_poly.pdbx_seq_one_letter_code
_entity_poly.pdbx_strand_id
1 'polypeptide(L)'
;MMFAASSASSVPLVSTGLVPAQSSGAPSAVHDGASAAGEAQFDASAQCARTAALAALREADPVIKAAAASTLYTDVLEGRATCSAHLELAEPAGLPGRPARPELVDPRQLKRRSMQSPQGRAVLLHALAHIEFNAINLALDAVWRFAGMPAAFYVDWLKVAAEEAYHFSLLSARLAEYGHAYGDFPAHDGLWDMCERTRGDVLARMALVPRTLEARGLDASPPIRARLQQAGDQASAVILDVILRDEIGHVLIGNRWFRHVCEGGALDPHETYARLADQYHAPKLRGPFNFEARREAGFDEAELAALTALAGLEASPATSTEAVAPAERPGTER
;
A
#
# COMPACT_ATOMS: atom_id res chain seq x y z
N MET A 1 28.93 -23.19 16.15
CA MET A 1 30.36 -23.44 15.84
C MET A 1 30.97 -22.11 15.40
N MET A 2 31.90 -21.60 16.20
CA MET A 2 32.70 -20.39 15.96
C MET A 2 33.80 -20.66 14.92
N PHE A 3 34.11 -19.66 14.07
CA PHE A 3 35.46 -19.30 13.60
C PHE A 3 35.37 -17.83 13.14
N ALA A 4 35.88 -16.86 13.90
CA ALA A 4 37.28 -16.45 14.09
C ALA A 4 37.81 -15.52 12.98
N ALA A 5 38.26 -14.35 13.45
CA ALA A 5 38.74 -13.19 12.72
C ALA A 5 40.12 -13.38 12.07
N SER A 6 40.44 -12.49 11.12
CA SER A 6 41.84 -12.14 10.83
C SER A 6 41.97 -10.66 10.48
N SER A 7 43.17 -10.16 10.70
CA SER A 7 43.49 -8.87 11.29
C SER A 7 44.34 -7.97 10.39
N ALA A 8 44.16 -6.66 10.60
CA ALA A 8 45.03 -5.49 10.40
C ALA A 8 46.38 -5.60 9.64
N SER A 9 46.62 -4.57 8.82
CA SER A 9 47.95 -3.92 8.73
C SER A 9 47.80 -2.42 8.53
N SER A 10 48.50 -1.67 9.37
CA SER A 10 48.65 -0.21 9.37
C SER A 10 50.14 0.15 9.29
N VAL A 11 50.37 1.44 9.01
CA VAL A 11 51.57 2.28 9.31
C VAL A 11 52.55 2.47 8.11
N PRO A 12 53.24 3.63 7.91
CA PRO A 12 53.23 4.91 8.66
C PRO A 12 52.99 6.22 7.86
N LEU A 13 52.76 7.28 8.65
CA LEU A 13 52.90 8.71 8.33
C LEU A 13 54.37 9.14 8.09
N VAL A 14 54.54 10.19 7.28
CA VAL A 14 55.67 11.13 7.38
C VAL A 14 55.13 12.56 7.40
N SER A 15 55.67 13.35 8.34
CA SER A 15 55.34 14.73 8.69
C SER A 15 56.45 15.69 8.25
N THR A 16 56.19 17.00 8.36
CA THR A 16 57.04 18.22 8.22
C THR A 16 56.82 19.01 6.91
N GLY A 17 56.64 20.33 6.91
CA GLY A 17 56.74 21.34 7.96
C GLY A 17 56.07 22.68 7.59
N LEU A 18 56.21 23.65 8.49
CA LEU A 18 55.45 24.90 8.62
C LEU A 18 56.25 26.12 8.09
N VAL A 19 55.67 26.93 7.18
CA VAL A 19 55.47 28.43 7.11
C VAL A 19 56.67 29.34 7.51
N PRO A 20 57.03 30.48 6.82
CA PRO A 20 56.10 31.61 6.68
C PRO A 20 56.17 32.56 5.45
N ALA A 21 55.17 33.46 5.51
CA ALA A 21 54.61 34.43 4.57
C ALA A 21 55.55 35.46 3.92
N GLN A 22 55.11 35.98 2.76
CA GLN A 22 54.77 37.40 2.56
C GLN A 22 54.08 37.62 1.20
N SER A 23 52.98 38.38 1.20
CA SER A 23 52.23 38.84 0.03
C SER A 23 52.33 40.36 -0.09
N SER A 24 52.68 40.84 -1.28
CA SER A 24 52.27 42.15 -1.79
C SER A 24 52.47 42.17 -3.31
N GLY A 25 51.44 42.62 -4.05
CA GLY A 25 51.53 42.89 -5.49
C GLY A 25 50.42 42.25 -6.33
N ALA A 26 49.43 43.05 -6.69
CA ALA A 26 48.65 42.92 -7.92
C ALA A 26 48.79 44.27 -8.67
N PRO A 27 48.40 44.43 -9.96
CA PRO A 27 47.79 43.45 -10.88
C PRO A 27 48.43 43.47 -12.29
N SER A 28 48.18 42.45 -13.11
CA SER A 28 48.04 42.67 -14.56
C SER A 28 47.24 41.57 -15.22
N ALA A 29 46.27 42.02 -15.99
CA ALA A 29 45.34 41.21 -16.76
C ALA A 29 46.07 40.45 -17.87
N VAL A 30 45.80 39.15 -17.97
CA VAL A 30 45.99 38.40 -19.19
C VAL A 30 44.69 37.63 -19.42
N HIS A 31 44.01 38.01 -20.50
CA HIS A 31 42.92 37.25 -21.09
C HIS A 31 43.47 35.90 -21.53
N ASP A 32 42.96 34.82 -20.95
CA ASP A 32 42.98 33.51 -21.59
C ASP A 32 41.63 32.84 -21.42
N GLY A 33 41.07 32.44 -22.56
CA GLY A 33 39.77 31.81 -22.67
C GLY A 33 39.79 30.43 -22.00
N ALA A 34 39.06 30.32 -20.91
CA ALA A 34 38.59 29.04 -20.41
C ALA A 34 37.15 28.86 -20.89
N SER A 35 37.00 28.01 -21.91
CA SER A 35 35.77 27.29 -22.23
C SER A 35 35.13 26.83 -20.92
N ALA A 36 34.00 27.42 -20.56
CA ALA A 36 33.12 26.89 -19.52
C ALA A 36 32.71 25.49 -19.96
N ALA A 37 33.35 24.47 -19.37
CA ALA A 37 32.80 23.14 -19.34
C ALA A 37 31.42 23.30 -18.69
N GLY A 38 30.37 23.19 -19.51
CA GLY A 38 29.02 23.12 -19.02
C GLY A 38 28.97 21.94 -18.06
N GLU A 39 28.92 22.23 -16.76
CA GLU A 39 28.32 21.31 -15.83
C GLU A 39 26.94 21.04 -16.41
N ALA A 40 26.75 19.81 -16.90
CA ALA A 40 25.44 19.32 -17.25
C ALA A 40 24.59 19.58 -16.03
N GLN A 41 23.70 20.56 -16.15
CA GLN A 41 22.67 20.81 -15.18
C GLN A 41 21.78 19.57 -15.28
N PHE A 42 22.18 18.51 -14.55
CA PHE A 42 21.45 17.27 -14.47
C PHE A 42 20.05 17.68 -14.07
N ASP A 43 19.11 17.43 -14.96
CA ASP A 43 17.71 17.71 -14.68
C ASP A 43 17.28 16.79 -13.54
N ALA A 44 17.48 17.25 -12.31
CA ALA A 44 17.16 16.54 -11.10
C ALA A 44 15.66 16.17 -11.06
N SER A 45 14.82 16.86 -11.84
CA SER A 45 13.40 16.53 -11.99
C SER A 45 13.16 15.29 -12.88
N ALA A 46 14.01 15.07 -13.90
CA ALA A 46 13.93 13.93 -14.81
C ALA A 46 14.42 12.61 -14.19
N GLN A 47 15.26 12.68 -13.15
CA GLN A 47 15.76 11.52 -12.40
C GLN A 47 15.06 11.33 -11.03
N CYS A 48 14.02 12.12 -10.76
CA CYS A 48 13.28 12.04 -9.52
C CYS A 48 12.28 10.87 -9.56
N ALA A 49 12.38 9.99 -8.57
CA ALA A 49 11.48 8.85 -8.43
C ALA A 49 10.01 9.28 -8.24
N ARG A 50 9.76 10.46 -7.65
CA ARG A 50 8.39 11.01 -7.52
C ARG A 50 7.80 11.43 -8.85
N THR A 51 8.60 12.04 -9.74
CA THR A 51 8.20 12.35 -11.12
C THR A 51 7.88 11.06 -11.88
N ALA A 52 8.75 10.05 -11.76
CA ALA A 52 8.55 8.75 -12.40
C ALA A 52 7.31 8.00 -11.84
N ALA A 53 7.04 8.08 -10.54
CA ALA A 53 5.85 7.50 -9.93
C ALA A 53 4.56 8.15 -10.47
N LEU A 54 4.55 9.47 -10.66
CA LEU A 54 3.44 10.17 -11.31
C LEU A 54 3.26 9.73 -12.77
N ALA A 55 4.36 9.55 -13.51
CA ALA A 55 4.30 9.05 -14.88
C ALA A 55 3.72 7.62 -14.93
N ALA A 56 4.18 6.73 -14.06
CA ALA A 56 3.65 5.37 -13.93
C ALA A 56 2.17 5.36 -13.52
N LEU A 57 1.75 6.24 -12.61
CA LEU A 57 0.35 6.35 -12.19
C LEU A 57 -0.57 6.75 -13.35
N ARG A 58 -0.09 7.59 -14.28
CA ARG A 58 -0.82 8.04 -15.47
C ARG A 58 -0.90 7.00 -16.58
N GLU A 59 -0.06 5.97 -16.55
CA GLU A 59 -0.15 4.88 -17.52
C GLU A 59 -1.52 4.21 -17.42
N ALA A 60 -2.15 3.93 -18.55
CA ALA A 60 -3.46 3.29 -18.60
C ALA A 60 -3.33 1.78 -18.83
N ASP A 61 -2.29 1.33 -19.53
CA ASP A 61 -2.03 -0.07 -19.77
C ASP A 61 -1.57 -0.78 -18.47
N PRO A 62 -2.30 -1.82 -18.00
CA PRO A 62 -1.98 -2.47 -16.74
C PRO A 62 -0.62 -3.16 -16.71
N VAL A 63 -0.18 -3.71 -17.84
CA VAL A 63 1.10 -4.42 -17.95
C VAL A 63 2.25 -3.43 -17.94
N ILE A 64 2.13 -2.33 -18.71
CA ILE A 64 3.15 -1.27 -18.73
C ILE A 64 3.24 -0.61 -17.36
N LYS A 65 2.11 -0.33 -16.69
CA LYS A 65 2.10 0.24 -15.34
C LYS A 65 2.78 -0.66 -14.32
N ALA A 66 2.44 -1.94 -14.30
CA ALA A 66 3.04 -2.91 -13.39
C ALA A 66 4.56 -2.99 -13.61
N ALA A 67 5.01 -3.07 -14.87
CA ALA A 67 6.43 -3.05 -15.19
C ALA A 67 7.12 -1.76 -14.73
N ALA A 68 6.50 -0.59 -14.97
CA ALA A 68 7.05 0.70 -14.55
C ALA A 68 7.20 0.80 -13.02
N ALA A 69 6.24 0.31 -12.24
CA ALA A 69 6.32 0.27 -10.78
C ALA A 69 7.50 -0.60 -10.30
N SER A 70 7.66 -1.81 -10.85
CA SER A 70 8.77 -2.70 -10.50
C SER A 70 10.14 -2.14 -10.90
N THR A 71 10.25 -1.56 -12.10
CA THR A 71 11.49 -0.92 -12.57
C THR A 71 11.87 0.26 -11.70
N LEU A 72 10.90 1.11 -11.36
CA LEU A 72 11.15 2.30 -10.55
C LEU A 72 11.68 1.96 -9.15
N TYR A 73 11.12 0.94 -8.50
CA TYR A 73 11.63 0.47 -7.21
C TYR A 73 13.08 -0.03 -7.34
N THR A 74 13.37 -0.81 -8.38
CA THR A 74 14.72 -1.30 -8.67
C THR A 74 15.70 -0.15 -8.91
N ASP A 75 15.31 0.86 -9.69
CA ASP A 75 16.12 2.05 -9.96
C ASP A 75 16.47 2.83 -8.69
N VAL A 76 15.53 2.92 -7.73
CA VAL A 76 15.80 3.56 -6.43
C VAL A 76 16.76 2.73 -5.58
N LEU A 77 16.60 1.40 -5.53
CA LEU A 77 17.51 0.53 -4.78
C LEU A 77 18.94 0.55 -5.34
N GLU A 78 19.08 0.69 -6.66
CA GLU A 78 20.38 0.72 -7.35
C GLU A 78 20.93 2.15 -7.51
N GLY A 79 20.27 3.15 -6.92
CA GLY A 79 20.72 4.55 -6.91
C GLY A 79 20.63 5.25 -8.28
N ARG A 80 19.89 4.69 -9.24
CA ARG A 80 19.62 5.29 -10.56
C ARG A 80 18.52 6.35 -10.53
N ALA A 81 17.65 6.30 -9.51
CA ALA A 81 16.63 7.31 -9.25
C ALA A 81 16.70 7.78 -7.80
N THR A 82 16.43 9.05 -7.55
CA THR A 82 16.44 9.63 -6.20
C THR A 82 15.09 10.20 -5.82
N CYS A 83 14.74 10.18 -4.53
CA CYS A 83 13.48 10.73 -4.04
C CYS A 83 13.68 12.19 -3.59
N SER A 84 13.42 13.15 -4.49
CA SER A 84 13.46 14.58 -4.15
C SER A 84 12.21 14.95 -3.32
N ALA A 85 12.33 14.85 -2.00
CA ALA A 85 11.20 14.99 -1.08
C ALA A 85 10.46 16.33 -1.19
N HIS A 86 11.16 17.43 -1.46
CA HIS A 86 10.58 18.78 -1.55
C HIS A 86 10.30 19.22 -2.99
N LEU A 87 10.36 18.30 -3.96
CA LEU A 87 9.94 18.62 -5.32
C LEU A 87 8.44 18.87 -5.35
N GLU A 88 8.04 20.06 -5.82
CA GLU A 88 6.65 20.40 -6.05
C GLU A 88 6.22 19.91 -7.43
N LEU A 89 5.19 19.08 -7.49
CA LEU A 89 4.64 18.52 -8.72
C LEU A 89 3.19 18.99 -8.88
N ALA A 90 2.87 19.57 -10.04
CA ALA A 90 1.50 19.93 -10.34
C ALA A 90 0.64 18.67 -10.52
N GLU A 91 -0.53 18.63 -9.86
CA GLU A 91 -1.48 17.52 -10.02
C GLU A 91 -2.12 17.57 -11.42
N PRO A 92 -1.87 16.57 -12.29
CA PRO A 92 -2.54 16.49 -13.57
C PRO A 92 -3.98 16.00 -13.41
N ALA A 93 -4.84 16.36 -14.36
CA ALA A 93 -6.18 15.79 -14.43
C ALA A 93 -6.14 14.31 -14.88
N GLY A 94 -7.16 13.54 -14.49
CA GLY A 94 -7.36 12.18 -14.98
C GLY A 94 -6.50 11.12 -14.30
N LEU A 95 -6.16 11.30 -13.03
CA LEU A 95 -5.54 10.26 -12.21
C LEU A 95 -6.59 9.29 -11.63
N PRO A 96 -6.26 7.99 -11.47
CA PRO A 96 -5.09 7.33 -12.06
C PRO A 96 -5.36 7.09 -13.56
N GLY A 97 -4.32 6.76 -14.33
CA GLY A 97 -4.50 6.25 -15.68
C GLY A 97 -5.33 4.97 -15.65
N ARG A 98 -6.50 4.99 -16.29
CA ARG A 98 -7.45 3.87 -16.29
C ARG A 98 -7.44 3.17 -17.65
N PRO A 99 -7.30 1.84 -17.70
CA PRO A 99 -7.49 1.08 -18.94
C PRO A 99 -8.95 1.19 -19.42
N ALA A 100 -9.17 0.94 -20.71
CA ALA A 100 -10.52 0.90 -21.29
C ALA A 100 -11.40 -0.23 -20.72
N ARG A 101 -10.78 -1.24 -20.11
CA ARG A 101 -11.42 -2.38 -19.43
C ARG A 101 -10.67 -2.68 -18.12
N PRO A 102 -11.33 -3.18 -17.06
CA PRO A 102 -12.72 -3.67 -17.01
C PRO A 102 -13.80 -2.57 -17.02
N GLU A 103 -15.03 -2.94 -17.35
CA GLU A 103 -16.19 -2.08 -17.12
C GLU A 103 -16.35 -1.85 -15.61
N LEU A 104 -16.39 -0.58 -15.19
CA LEU A 104 -16.57 -0.22 -13.79
C LEU A 104 -18.06 -0.03 -13.49
N VAL A 105 -18.60 -0.86 -12.60
CA VAL A 105 -20.01 -0.89 -12.21
C VAL A 105 -20.18 -0.63 -10.72
N ASP A 106 -21.40 -0.27 -10.30
CA ASP A 106 -21.73 -0.17 -8.87
C ASP A 106 -21.51 -1.53 -8.18
N PRO A 107 -20.93 -1.58 -6.96
CA PRO A 107 -20.68 -2.84 -6.26
C PRO A 107 -21.89 -3.78 -6.14
N ARG A 108 -23.11 -3.26 -6.11
CA ARG A 108 -24.36 -4.05 -6.03
C ARG A 108 -24.68 -4.78 -7.34
N GLN A 109 -24.10 -4.37 -8.46
CA GLN A 109 -24.28 -5.00 -9.77
C GLN A 109 -23.34 -6.19 -9.97
N LEU A 110 -22.33 -6.36 -9.11
CA LEU A 110 -21.42 -7.50 -9.18
C LEU A 110 -22.12 -8.77 -8.68
N LYS A 111 -22.20 -9.78 -9.56
CA LYS A 111 -22.76 -11.09 -9.23
C LYS A 111 -21.91 -11.79 -8.17
N ARG A 112 -22.55 -12.60 -7.32
CA ARG A 112 -21.85 -13.45 -6.34
C ARG A 112 -20.89 -14.41 -7.06
N ARG A 113 -19.66 -14.48 -6.54
CA ARG A 113 -18.56 -15.27 -7.09
C ARG A 113 -18.66 -16.71 -6.58
N SER A 114 -19.07 -17.65 -7.44
CA SER A 114 -19.07 -19.07 -7.09
C SER A 114 -17.66 -19.66 -7.27
N MET A 115 -17.04 -20.18 -6.21
CA MET A 115 -15.74 -20.85 -6.34
C MET A 115 -15.86 -22.31 -6.80
N GLN A 116 -17.08 -22.84 -6.93
CA GLN A 116 -17.31 -24.25 -7.27
C GLN A 116 -17.11 -24.53 -8.77
N SER A 117 -17.32 -23.53 -9.65
CA SER A 117 -17.13 -23.67 -11.09
C SER A 117 -15.81 -23.02 -11.56
N PRO A 118 -15.19 -23.50 -12.66
CA PRO A 118 -14.05 -22.84 -13.27
C PRO A 118 -14.33 -21.37 -13.63
N GLN A 119 -15.52 -21.10 -14.19
CA GLN A 119 -15.95 -19.74 -14.52
C GLN A 119 -15.94 -18.81 -13.31
N GLY A 120 -16.50 -19.25 -12.18
CA GLY A 120 -16.58 -18.39 -11.02
C GLY A 120 -15.24 -18.23 -10.29
N ARG A 121 -14.31 -19.19 -10.44
CA ARG A 121 -12.90 -19.02 -10.07
C ARG A 121 -12.19 -17.99 -10.95
N ALA A 122 -12.44 -17.98 -12.26
CA ALA A 122 -11.92 -16.94 -13.15
C ALA A 122 -12.41 -15.54 -12.77
N VAL A 123 -13.72 -15.38 -12.48
CA VAL A 123 -14.28 -14.10 -12.00
C VAL A 123 -13.65 -13.66 -10.67
N LEU A 124 -13.38 -14.60 -9.76
CA LEU A 124 -12.68 -14.31 -8.51
C LEU A 124 -11.25 -13.83 -8.74
N LEU A 125 -10.48 -14.55 -9.54
CA LEU A 125 -9.09 -14.20 -9.87
C LEU A 125 -9.00 -12.84 -10.55
N HIS A 126 -9.90 -12.55 -11.49
CA HIS A 126 -10.01 -11.24 -12.11
C HIS A 126 -10.28 -10.13 -11.08
N ALA A 127 -11.21 -10.36 -10.15
CA ALA A 127 -11.52 -9.38 -9.14
C ALA A 127 -10.37 -9.13 -8.16
N LEU A 128 -9.60 -10.17 -7.82
CA LEU A 128 -8.37 -10.03 -7.04
C LEU A 128 -7.33 -9.25 -7.83
N ALA A 129 -7.10 -9.59 -9.11
CA ALA A 129 -6.17 -8.84 -9.96
C ALA A 129 -6.55 -7.35 -10.06
N HIS A 130 -7.85 -7.03 -10.11
CA HIS A 130 -8.31 -5.65 -10.09
C HIS A 130 -8.02 -4.92 -8.77
N ILE A 131 -8.05 -5.64 -7.63
CA ILE A 131 -7.67 -5.08 -6.34
C ILE A 131 -6.18 -4.76 -6.35
N GLU A 132 -5.32 -5.70 -6.77
CA GLU A 132 -3.87 -5.46 -6.77
C GLU A 132 -3.47 -4.36 -7.77
N PHE A 133 -4.12 -4.31 -8.94
CA PHE A 133 -3.91 -3.21 -9.89
C PHE A 133 -4.24 -1.84 -9.28
N ASN A 134 -5.31 -1.76 -8.48
CA ASN A 134 -5.63 -0.54 -7.76
C ASN A 134 -4.63 -0.25 -6.64
N ALA A 135 -4.12 -1.26 -5.95
CA ALA A 135 -3.09 -1.10 -4.92
C ALA A 135 -1.78 -0.52 -5.52
N ILE A 136 -1.38 -0.92 -6.73
CA ILE A 136 -0.29 -0.25 -7.48
C ILE A 136 -0.56 1.26 -7.60
N ASN A 137 -1.78 1.64 -7.99
CA ASN A 137 -2.15 3.05 -8.13
C ASN A 137 -2.10 3.79 -6.79
N LEU A 138 -2.59 3.19 -5.71
CA LEU A 138 -2.61 3.78 -4.37
C LEU A 138 -1.19 4.03 -3.85
N ALA A 139 -0.31 3.05 -4.02
CA ALA A 139 1.09 3.15 -3.62
C ALA A 139 1.86 4.19 -4.44
N LEU A 140 1.72 4.19 -5.78
CA LEU A 140 2.31 5.23 -6.65
C LEU A 140 1.77 6.62 -6.30
N ASP A 141 0.48 6.73 -5.99
CA ASP A 141 -0.14 7.99 -5.57
C ASP A 141 0.47 8.54 -4.28
N ALA A 142 0.71 7.69 -3.28
CA ALA A 142 1.39 8.10 -2.06
C ALA A 142 2.81 8.64 -2.34
N VAL A 143 3.57 8.01 -3.23
CA VAL A 143 4.95 8.41 -3.57
C VAL A 143 4.99 9.79 -4.20
N TRP A 144 4.22 10.03 -5.27
CA TRP A 144 4.36 11.28 -6.00
C TRP A 144 3.71 12.45 -5.25
N ARG A 145 2.59 12.21 -4.56
CA ARG A 145 1.70 13.26 -4.05
C ARG A 145 2.23 13.98 -2.80
N PHE A 146 2.71 13.23 -1.82
CA PHE A 146 3.04 13.81 -0.52
C PHE A 146 4.49 14.27 -0.47
N ALA A 147 4.71 15.57 -0.67
CA ALA A 147 6.01 16.20 -0.50
C ALA A 147 6.38 16.30 1.00
N GLY A 148 7.68 16.45 1.28
CA GLY A 148 8.21 16.70 2.62
C GLY A 148 8.34 15.46 3.51
N MET A 149 7.90 14.28 3.05
CA MET A 149 8.10 13.03 3.79
C MET A 149 9.57 12.58 3.76
N PRO A 150 10.06 11.81 4.76
CA PRO A 150 11.42 11.28 4.77
C PRO A 150 11.69 10.34 3.59
N ALA A 151 12.97 10.19 3.18
CA ALA A 151 13.35 9.32 2.06
C ALA A 151 12.79 7.89 2.17
N ALA A 152 12.78 7.31 3.38
CA ALA A 152 12.26 5.98 3.64
C ALA A 152 10.77 5.84 3.26
N PHE A 153 9.96 6.89 3.38
CA PHE A 153 8.53 6.86 3.02
C PHE A 153 8.35 6.50 1.55
N TYR A 154 9.10 7.18 0.68
CA TYR A 154 9.02 6.92 -0.75
C TYR A 154 9.55 5.53 -1.10
N VAL A 155 10.62 5.07 -0.46
CA VAL A 155 11.17 3.73 -0.70
C VAL A 155 10.17 2.65 -0.30
N ASP A 156 9.50 2.80 0.84
CA ASP A 156 8.51 1.83 1.29
C ASP A 156 7.29 1.78 0.34
N TRP A 157 6.76 2.93 -0.07
CA TRP A 157 5.62 2.94 -0.98
C TRP A 157 5.98 2.48 -2.39
N LEU A 158 7.21 2.71 -2.84
CA LEU A 158 7.71 2.09 -4.09
C LEU A 158 7.87 0.59 -3.96
N LYS A 159 8.29 0.10 -2.78
CA LYS A 159 8.31 -1.34 -2.48
C LYS A 159 6.90 -1.93 -2.60
N VAL A 160 5.91 -1.33 -1.92
CA VAL A 160 4.50 -1.76 -2.01
C VAL A 160 4.04 -1.76 -3.47
N ALA A 161 4.27 -0.67 -4.23
CA ALA A 161 3.88 -0.62 -5.63
C ALA A 161 4.49 -1.76 -6.48
N ALA A 162 5.74 -2.14 -6.21
CA ALA A 162 6.41 -3.25 -6.90
C ALA A 162 5.90 -4.63 -6.46
N GLU A 163 5.59 -4.82 -5.17
CA GLU A 163 4.98 -6.05 -4.64
C GLU A 163 3.57 -6.23 -5.20
N GLU A 164 2.76 -5.17 -5.28
CA GLU A 164 1.41 -5.22 -5.88
C GLU A 164 1.46 -5.46 -7.40
N ALA A 165 2.47 -4.92 -8.09
CA ALA A 165 2.72 -5.25 -9.49
C ALA A 165 3.03 -6.74 -9.68
N TYR A 166 3.78 -7.33 -8.74
CA TYR A 166 4.04 -8.76 -8.74
C TYR A 166 2.77 -9.57 -8.45
N HIS A 167 1.97 -9.20 -7.45
CA HIS A 167 0.69 -9.84 -7.14
C HIS A 167 -0.27 -9.82 -8.33
N PHE A 168 -0.42 -8.65 -8.96
CA PHE A 168 -1.19 -8.48 -10.19
C PHE A 168 -0.72 -9.43 -11.30
N SER A 169 0.60 -9.57 -11.48
CA SER A 169 1.16 -10.47 -12.50
C SER A 169 0.85 -11.94 -12.23
N LEU A 170 0.93 -12.39 -10.96
CA LEU A 170 0.60 -13.77 -10.57
C LEU A 170 -0.87 -14.09 -10.83
N LEU A 171 -1.76 -13.19 -10.44
CA LEU A 171 -3.20 -13.35 -10.62
C LEU A 171 -3.59 -13.29 -12.10
N SER A 172 -2.97 -12.40 -12.88
CA SER A 172 -3.21 -12.29 -14.31
C SER A 172 -2.74 -13.54 -15.08
N ALA A 173 -1.57 -14.07 -14.73
CA ALA A 173 -1.08 -15.33 -15.29
C ALA A 173 -2.01 -16.50 -14.93
N ARG A 174 -2.44 -16.57 -13.66
CA ARG A 174 -3.39 -17.61 -13.20
C ARG A 174 -4.74 -17.49 -13.90
N LEU A 175 -5.24 -16.27 -14.13
CA LEU A 175 -6.47 -16.01 -14.86
C LEU A 175 -6.39 -16.49 -16.32
N ALA A 176 -5.23 -16.33 -16.96
CA ALA A 176 -4.98 -16.79 -18.33
C ALA A 176 -5.09 -18.32 -18.47
N GLU A 177 -4.72 -19.09 -17.46
CA GLU A 177 -4.93 -20.55 -17.44
C GLU A 177 -6.41 -20.95 -17.45
N TYR A 178 -7.31 -20.05 -17.03
CA TYR A 178 -8.76 -20.22 -17.16
C TYR A 178 -9.31 -19.72 -18.51
N GLY A 179 -8.45 -19.28 -19.45
CA GLY A 179 -8.85 -18.78 -20.76
C GLY A 179 -9.36 -17.34 -20.75
N HIS A 180 -9.01 -16.56 -19.72
CA HIS A 180 -9.46 -15.18 -19.53
C HIS A 180 -8.31 -14.21 -19.35
N ALA A 181 -8.55 -12.94 -19.67
CA ALA A 181 -7.62 -11.84 -19.46
C ALA A 181 -8.17 -10.84 -18.43
N TYR A 182 -7.26 -10.06 -17.83
CA TYR A 182 -7.66 -8.89 -17.04
C TYR A 182 -8.46 -7.92 -17.91
N GLY A 183 -9.63 -7.49 -17.42
CA GLY A 183 -10.58 -6.68 -18.17
C GLY A 183 -11.76 -7.45 -18.80
N ASP A 184 -11.75 -8.79 -18.77
CA ASP A 184 -12.85 -9.62 -19.32
C ASP A 184 -14.14 -9.57 -18.49
N PHE A 185 -14.05 -9.22 -17.21
CA PHE A 185 -15.18 -9.17 -16.28
C PHE A 185 -15.37 -7.77 -15.72
N PRO A 186 -16.60 -7.37 -15.33
CA PRO A 186 -16.82 -6.08 -14.69
C PRO A 186 -16.15 -6.02 -13.31
N ALA A 187 -15.78 -4.81 -12.90
CA ALA A 187 -15.17 -4.53 -11.60
C ALA A 187 -15.78 -3.29 -10.93
N HIS A 188 -15.30 -2.92 -9.74
CA HIS A 188 -15.74 -1.72 -9.03
C HIS A 188 -14.52 -0.96 -8.49
N ASP A 189 -14.67 0.35 -8.34
CA ASP A 189 -13.56 1.27 -8.07
C ASP A 189 -13.56 1.86 -6.65
N GLY A 190 -14.21 1.16 -5.71
CA GLY A 190 -14.50 1.70 -4.38
C GLY A 190 -13.28 2.01 -3.50
N LEU A 191 -12.07 1.61 -3.90
CA LEU A 191 -10.83 1.95 -3.19
C LEU A 191 -10.34 3.37 -3.54
N TRP A 192 -10.46 3.78 -4.81
CA TRP A 192 -9.95 5.08 -5.27
C TRP A 192 -10.75 6.26 -4.70
N ASP A 193 -12.04 6.07 -4.41
CA ASP A 193 -12.88 7.12 -3.83
C ASP A 193 -12.31 7.70 -2.52
N MET A 194 -11.75 6.85 -1.65
CA MET A 194 -11.11 7.33 -0.40
C MET A 194 -9.76 8.00 -0.68
N CYS A 195 -9.02 7.52 -1.68
CA CYS A 195 -7.78 8.12 -2.15
C CYS A 195 -8.00 9.59 -2.56
N GLU A 196 -9.03 9.87 -3.36
CA GLU A 196 -9.41 11.22 -3.77
C GLU A 196 -9.83 12.10 -2.59
N ARG A 197 -10.65 11.58 -1.69
CA ARG A 197 -11.14 12.35 -0.52
C ARG A 197 -10.00 12.76 0.42
N THR A 198 -8.97 11.93 0.52
CA THR A 198 -7.79 12.16 1.38
C THR A 198 -6.59 12.75 0.63
N ARG A 199 -6.73 13.13 -0.64
CA ARG A 199 -5.61 13.55 -1.49
C ARG A 199 -4.83 14.76 -0.97
N GLY A 200 -5.46 15.63 -0.18
CA GLY A 200 -4.81 16.81 0.40
C GLY A 200 -4.17 16.59 1.77
N ASP A 201 -4.24 15.38 2.33
CA ASP A 201 -3.97 15.13 3.74
C ASP A 201 -3.26 13.78 3.93
N VAL A 202 -1.93 13.82 4.09
CA VAL A 202 -1.11 12.61 4.28
C VAL A 202 -1.50 11.86 5.55
N LEU A 203 -1.91 12.57 6.61
CA LEU A 203 -2.32 11.96 7.85
C LEU A 203 -3.61 11.16 7.64
N ALA A 204 -4.62 11.77 7.00
CA ALA A 204 -5.85 11.08 6.63
C ALA A 204 -5.59 9.93 5.65
N ARG A 205 -4.69 10.10 4.68
CA ARG A 205 -4.36 9.05 3.72
C ARG A 205 -3.81 7.82 4.42
N MET A 206 -2.75 7.99 5.22
CA MET A 206 -2.14 6.88 5.96
C MET A 206 -3.12 6.27 6.96
N ALA A 207 -4.03 7.07 7.51
CA ALA A 207 -5.03 6.63 8.46
C ALA A 207 -6.13 5.74 7.84
N LEU A 208 -6.53 6.00 6.59
CA LEU A 208 -7.80 5.49 6.05
C LEU A 208 -7.66 4.62 4.82
N VAL A 209 -6.55 4.69 4.08
CA VAL A 209 -6.35 3.83 2.92
C VAL A 209 -5.63 2.54 3.32
N PRO A 210 -4.35 2.54 3.69
CA PRO A 210 -3.63 1.28 3.89
C PRO A 210 -4.06 0.52 5.13
N ARG A 211 -4.27 1.20 6.25
CA ARG A 211 -4.63 0.53 7.51
C ARG A 211 -6.12 0.22 7.67
N THR A 212 -7.00 0.87 6.91
CA THR A 212 -8.46 0.64 7.03
C THR A 212 -9.03 -0.09 5.83
N LEU A 213 -8.74 0.35 4.61
CA LEU A 213 -9.29 -0.27 3.41
C LEU A 213 -8.46 -1.48 2.98
N GLU A 214 -7.15 -1.33 2.85
CA GLU A 214 -6.27 -2.41 2.38
C GLU A 214 -6.16 -3.53 3.44
N ALA A 215 -6.08 -3.18 4.72
CA ALA A 215 -6.10 -4.15 5.83
C ALA A 215 -7.30 -5.12 5.86
N ARG A 216 -8.36 -4.87 5.07
CA ARG A 216 -9.45 -5.85 4.85
C ARG A 216 -8.97 -7.09 4.11
N GLY A 217 -7.91 -7.00 3.33
CA GLY A 217 -7.24 -8.14 2.69
C GLY A 217 -6.77 -9.18 3.72
N LEU A 218 -6.26 -8.73 4.87
CA LEU A 218 -5.84 -9.61 5.97
C LEU A 218 -6.97 -10.50 6.50
N ASP A 219 -8.19 -9.97 6.50
CA ASP A 219 -9.39 -10.64 6.99
C ASP A 219 -10.05 -11.51 5.90
N ALA A 220 -10.03 -11.03 4.64
CA ALA A 220 -10.73 -11.65 3.52
C ALA A 220 -9.94 -12.80 2.87
N SER A 221 -8.62 -12.75 2.86
CA SER A 221 -7.77 -13.73 2.16
C SER A 221 -7.87 -15.14 2.75
N PRO A 222 -7.81 -15.38 4.08
CA PRO A 222 -7.86 -16.73 4.64
C PRO A 222 -9.11 -17.56 4.24
N PRO A 223 -10.36 -17.05 4.34
CA PRO A 223 -11.53 -17.83 3.93
C PRO A 223 -11.60 -18.04 2.41
N ILE A 224 -11.10 -17.10 1.60
CA ILE A 224 -11.05 -17.27 0.13
C ILE A 224 -10.06 -18.39 -0.22
N ARG A 225 -8.86 -18.35 0.36
CA ARG A 225 -7.83 -19.37 0.22
C ARG A 225 -8.35 -20.76 0.60
N ALA A 226 -9.00 -20.89 1.77
CA ALA A 226 -9.56 -22.16 2.22
C ALA A 226 -10.60 -22.72 1.24
N ARG A 227 -11.44 -21.86 0.66
CA ARG A 227 -12.45 -22.26 -0.32
C ARG A 227 -11.85 -22.67 -1.67
N LEU A 228 -10.78 -22.00 -2.13
CA LEU A 228 -10.04 -22.40 -3.32
C LEU A 228 -9.39 -23.78 -3.12
N GLN A 229 -8.80 -24.00 -1.95
CA GLN A 229 -8.22 -25.30 -1.56
C GLN A 229 -9.28 -26.40 -1.57
N GLN A 230 -10.44 -26.17 -0.97
CA GLN A 230 -11.58 -27.10 -0.96
C GLN A 230 -12.13 -27.38 -2.36
N ALA A 231 -12.06 -26.40 -3.27
CA ALA A 231 -12.45 -26.55 -4.67
C ALA A 231 -11.37 -27.24 -5.55
N GLY A 232 -10.25 -27.67 -4.94
CA GLY A 232 -9.16 -28.36 -5.64
C GLY A 232 -8.20 -27.42 -6.39
N ASP A 233 -8.33 -26.10 -6.25
CA ASP A 233 -7.47 -25.12 -6.91
C ASP A 233 -6.29 -24.70 -6.01
N GLN A 234 -5.35 -25.63 -5.82
CA GLN A 234 -4.16 -25.39 -4.99
C GLN A 234 -3.29 -24.26 -5.52
N ALA A 235 -3.16 -24.13 -6.85
CA ALA A 235 -2.33 -23.11 -7.47
C ALA A 235 -2.81 -21.69 -7.10
N SER A 236 -4.12 -21.43 -7.17
CA SER A 236 -4.68 -20.14 -6.75
C SER A 236 -4.58 -19.91 -5.24
N ALA A 237 -4.68 -20.98 -4.43
CA ALA A 237 -4.52 -20.87 -2.98
C ALA A 237 -3.08 -20.47 -2.58
N VAL A 238 -2.06 -21.02 -3.25
CA VAL A 238 -0.64 -20.65 -3.05
C VAL A 238 -0.38 -19.19 -3.42
N ILE A 239 -1.01 -18.68 -4.48
CA ILE A 239 -0.90 -17.25 -4.84
C ILE A 239 -1.43 -16.37 -3.70
N LEU A 240 -2.56 -16.75 -3.08
CA LEU A 240 -3.08 -16.01 -1.92
C LEU A 240 -2.18 -16.10 -0.68
N ASP A 241 -1.38 -17.15 -0.53
CA ASP A 241 -0.38 -17.23 0.55
C ASP A 241 0.74 -16.20 0.35
N VAL A 242 1.19 -16.01 -0.90
CA VAL A 242 2.18 -14.97 -1.24
C VAL A 242 1.61 -13.59 -0.94
N ILE A 243 0.40 -13.30 -1.45
CA ILE A 243 -0.25 -12.00 -1.27
C ILE A 243 -0.48 -11.71 0.21
N LEU A 244 -1.03 -12.66 0.98
CA LEU A 244 -1.29 -12.43 2.41
C LEU A 244 -0.01 -12.15 3.20
N ARG A 245 1.10 -12.83 2.89
CA ARG A 245 2.39 -12.59 3.54
C ARG A 245 2.86 -11.15 3.32
N ASP A 246 2.77 -10.66 2.09
CA ASP A 246 3.27 -9.33 1.73
C ASP A 246 2.31 -8.23 2.22
N GLU A 247 1.00 -8.50 2.22
CA GLU A 247 -0.05 -7.58 2.70
C GLU A 247 0.10 -7.24 4.19
N ILE A 248 0.56 -8.17 5.03
CA ILE A 248 0.91 -7.87 6.43
C ILE A 248 1.97 -6.77 6.50
N GLY A 249 2.97 -6.84 5.62
CA GLY A 249 4.03 -5.83 5.47
C GLY A 249 3.51 -4.51 4.93
N HIS A 250 2.59 -4.52 3.96
CA HIS A 250 1.98 -3.31 3.39
C HIS A 250 1.20 -2.53 4.46
N VAL A 251 0.37 -3.24 5.23
CA VAL A 251 -0.41 -2.64 6.31
C VAL A 251 0.50 -2.14 7.44
N LEU A 252 1.59 -2.85 7.74
CA LEU A 252 2.61 -2.39 8.69
C LEU A 252 3.27 -1.07 8.24
N ILE A 253 3.60 -0.94 6.95
CA ILE A 253 4.11 0.31 6.36
C ILE A 253 3.09 1.44 6.57
N GLY A 254 1.82 1.19 6.30
CA GLY A 254 0.74 2.14 6.54
C GLY A 254 0.63 2.59 8.00
N ASN A 255 0.64 1.64 8.95
CA ASN A 255 0.60 1.94 10.39
C ASN A 255 1.82 2.73 10.85
N ARG A 256 3.01 2.39 10.36
CA ARG A 256 4.26 3.11 10.65
C ARG A 256 4.20 4.56 10.22
N TRP A 257 3.77 4.83 8.99
CA TRP A 257 3.71 6.21 8.49
C TRP A 257 2.57 7.01 9.08
N PHE A 258 1.43 6.37 9.41
CA PHE A 258 0.38 7.02 10.19
C PHE A 258 0.92 7.50 11.56
N ARG A 259 1.58 6.62 12.31
CA ARG A 259 2.16 6.98 13.62
C ARG A 259 3.25 8.04 13.50
N HIS A 260 4.13 7.94 12.49
CA HIS A 260 5.15 8.95 12.21
C HIS A 260 4.55 10.35 12.03
N VAL A 261 3.46 10.47 11.25
CA VAL A 261 2.81 11.77 11.02
C VAL A 261 2.08 12.27 12.28
N CYS A 262 1.46 11.37 13.06
CA CYS A 262 0.90 11.72 14.37
C CYS A 262 1.96 12.27 15.33
N GLU A 263 3.09 11.57 15.46
CA GLU A 263 4.21 11.98 16.31
C GLU A 263 4.76 13.35 15.92
N GLY A 264 4.98 13.59 14.62
CA GLY A 264 5.42 14.88 14.10
C GLY A 264 4.43 16.03 14.38
N GLY A 265 3.15 15.71 14.54
CA GLY A 265 2.09 16.65 14.94
C GLY A 265 1.78 16.70 16.44
N ALA A 266 2.49 15.93 17.27
CA ALA A 266 2.17 15.72 18.69
C ALA A 266 0.70 15.29 18.93
N LEU A 267 0.18 14.42 18.06
CA LEU A 267 -1.19 13.92 18.10
C LEU A 267 -1.26 12.51 18.70
N ASP A 268 -2.30 12.22 19.48
CA ASP A 268 -2.63 10.85 19.87
C ASP A 268 -3.15 10.05 18.66
N PRO A 269 -2.54 8.90 18.29
CA PRO A 269 -2.95 8.13 17.13
C PRO A 269 -4.37 7.56 17.20
N HIS A 270 -4.88 7.21 18.39
CA HIS A 270 -6.18 6.57 18.56
C HIS A 270 -7.31 7.59 18.39
N GLU A 271 -7.20 8.73 19.09
CA GLU A 271 -8.14 9.85 18.96
C GLU A 271 -8.12 10.41 17.53
N THR A 272 -6.92 10.54 16.96
CA THR A 272 -6.74 11.02 15.58
C THR A 272 -7.41 10.11 14.58
N TYR A 273 -7.23 8.79 14.71
CA TYR A 273 -7.90 7.85 13.82
C TYR A 273 -9.43 7.95 13.92
N ALA A 274 -9.98 7.96 15.15
CA ALA A 274 -11.42 8.06 15.36
C ALA A 274 -12.00 9.33 14.71
N ARG A 275 -11.34 10.48 14.90
CA ARG A 275 -11.70 11.75 14.28
C ARG A 275 -11.65 11.69 12.76
N LEU A 276 -10.57 11.16 12.18
CA LEU A 276 -10.42 11.06 10.73
C LEU A 276 -11.42 10.10 10.10
N ALA A 277 -11.70 8.98 10.77
CA ALA A 277 -12.71 8.02 10.34
C ALA A 277 -14.10 8.66 10.28
N ASP A 278 -14.47 9.51 11.23
CA ASP A 278 -15.72 10.27 11.20
C ASP A 278 -15.72 11.36 10.12
N GLN A 279 -14.69 12.23 10.13
CA GLN A 279 -14.53 13.36 9.22
C GLN A 279 -14.58 12.93 7.74
N TYR A 280 -13.91 11.83 7.42
CA TYR A 280 -13.86 11.27 6.07
C TYR A 280 -14.80 10.07 5.93
N HIS A 281 -15.84 9.94 6.75
CA HIS A 281 -16.90 8.93 6.64
C HIS A 281 -16.37 7.56 6.21
N ALA A 282 -15.35 7.07 6.92
CA ALA A 282 -14.71 5.81 6.62
C ALA A 282 -15.74 4.68 6.70
N PRO A 283 -15.66 3.68 5.80
CA PRO A 283 -16.59 2.57 5.86
C PRO A 283 -16.42 1.82 7.17
N LYS A 284 -17.57 1.40 7.74
CA LYS A 284 -17.56 0.57 8.95
C LYS A 284 -16.87 -0.76 8.67
N LEU A 285 -15.87 -1.08 9.49
CA LEU A 285 -15.18 -2.35 9.44
C LEU A 285 -16.07 -3.46 10.00
N ARG A 286 -16.11 -4.59 9.30
CA ARG A 286 -16.91 -5.75 9.68
C ARG A 286 -16.04 -6.98 9.78
N GLY A 287 -16.23 -7.72 10.87
CA GLY A 287 -15.54 -8.98 11.10
C GLY A 287 -16.10 -10.14 10.25
N PRO A 288 -15.56 -11.36 10.43
CA PRO A 288 -14.52 -11.69 11.40
C PRO A 288 -13.16 -11.06 11.04
N PHE A 289 -12.41 -10.61 12.05
CA PHE A 289 -11.09 -10.01 11.86
C PHE A 289 -9.98 -11.05 12.06
N ASN A 290 -8.92 -10.94 11.29
CA ASN A 290 -7.68 -11.69 11.48
C ASN A 290 -6.78 -10.96 12.49
N PHE A 291 -7.04 -11.16 13.78
CA PHE A 291 -6.33 -10.47 14.86
C PHE A 291 -4.83 -10.80 14.91
N GLU A 292 -4.43 -12.00 14.49
CA GLU A 292 -3.02 -12.39 14.42
C GLU A 292 -2.29 -11.54 13.36
N ALA A 293 -2.78 -11.56 12.12
CA ALA A 293 -2.20 -10.77 11.03
C ALA A 293 -2.24 -9.26 11.31
N ARG A 294 -3.32 -8.75 11.92
CA ARG A 294 -3.41 -7.33 12.31
C ARG A 294 -2.37 -6.98 13.39
N ARG A 295 -2.12 -7.86 14.36
CA ARG A 295 -1.07 -7.63 15.36
C ARG A 295 0.32 -7.61 14.71
N GLU A 296 0.59 -8.53 13.79
CA GLU A 296 1.83 -8.54 13.01
C GLU A 296 1.97 -7.30 12.13
N ALA A 297 0.87 -6.80 11.60
CA ALA A 297 0.80 -5.54 10.86
C ALA A 297 0.90 -4.30 11.76
N GLY A 298 1.17 -4.47 13.06
CA GLY A 298 1.47 -3.39 13.99
C GLY A 298 0.24 -2.71 14.60
N PHE A 299 -0.94 -3.34 14.62
CA PHE A 299 -2.05 -2.86 15.44
C PHE A 299 -1.79 -3.18 16.92
N ASP A 300 -2.04 -2.23 17.80
CA ASP A 300 -1.95 -2.43 19.25
C ASP A 300 -3.24 -3.01 19.86
N GLU A 301 -3.16 -3.47 21.11
CA GLU A 301 -4.28 -4.14 21.77
C GLU A 301 -5.50 -3.22 21.97
N ALA A 302 -5.32 -1.90 22.09
CA ALA A 302 -6.45 -0.98 22.19
C ALA A 302 -7.18 -0.86 20.84
N GLU A 303 -6.43 -0.80 19.74
CA GLU A 303 -6.99 -0.82 18.39
C GLU A 303 -7.73 -2.15 18.10
N LEU A 304 -7.16 -3.29 18.49
CA LEU A 304 -7.80 -4.59 18.33
C LEU A 304 -9.07 -4.73 19.21
N ALA A 305 -9.04 -4.19 20.43
CA ALA A 305 -10.22 -4.13 21.30
C ALA A 305 -11.33 -3.26 20.69
N ALA A 306 -10.99 -2.12 20.08
CA ALA A 306 -11.94 -1.25 19.39
C ALA A 306 -12.61 -1.96 18.20
N LEU A 307 -11.85 -2.74 17.41
CA LEU A 307 -12.42 -3.59 16.35
C LEU A 307 -13.40 -4.63 16.91
N THR A 308 -13.06 -5.25 18.04
CA THR A 308 -13.93 -6.21 18.72
C THR A 308 -15.24 -5.57 19.17
N ALA A 309 -15.20 -4.38 19.76
CA ALA A 309 -16.38 -3.64 20.16
C ALA A 309 -17.28 -3.31 18.96
N LEU A 310 -16.71 -2.89 17.84
CA LEU A 310 -17.45 -2.63 16.59
C LEU A 310 -18.12 -3.90 16.04
N ALA A 311 -17.44 -5.04 16.05
CA ALA A 311 -18.02 -6.32 15.61
C ALA A 311 -19.10 -6.84 16.57
N GLY A 312 -18.93 -6.64 17.89
CA GLY A 312 -19.89 -7.05 18.92
C GLY A 312 -21.18 -6.23 18.92
N LEU A 313 -21.11 -4.96 18.51
CA LEU A 313 -22.29 -4.07 18.38
C LEU A 313 -23.19 -4.45 17.19
N GLU A 314 -22.67 -5.12 16.16
CA GLU A 314 -23.48 -5.60 15.02
C GLU A 314 -24.11 -7.00 15.28
N ALA A 315 -23.77 -7.68 16.38
CA ALA A 315 -24.26 -9.02 16.72
C ALA A 315 -25.65 -9.07 17.42
N SER A 316 -26.50 -8.04 17.26
CA SER A 316 -27.92 -8.11 17.66
C SER A 316 -28.81 -7.29 16.71
N PRO A 317 -29.96 -7.83 16.26
CA PRO A 317 -31.08 -8.06 17.18
C PRO A 317 -31.89 -9.38 17.01
N ALA A 318 -32.61 -9.67 18.11
CA ALA A 318 -33.87 -10.41 18.26
C ALA A 318 -33.85 -11.94 18.46
N THR A 319 -34.10 -12.35 19.71
CA THR A 319 -35.32 -13.12 20.05
C THR A 319 -35.88 -12.63 21.39
N SER A 320 -36.93 -11.82 21.31
CA SER A 320 -37.94 -11.72 22.36
C SER A 320 -38.74 -13.02 22.37
N THR A 321 -38.53 -13.85 23.39
CA THR A 321 -39.51 -14.86 23.79
C THR A 321 -40.20 -14.35 25.05
N GLU A 322 -41.39 -13.80 24.86
CA GLU A 322 -42.42 -13.76 25.90
C GLU A 322 -42.61 -15.18 26.43
N ALA A 323 -42.28 -15.38 27.70
CA ALA A 323 -42.65 -16.59 28.42
C ALA A 323 -44.11 -16.45 28.86
N VAL A 324 -44.97 -17.21 28.18
CA VAL A 324 -46.36 -17.47 28.51
C VAL A 324 -46.46 -18.02 29.94
N ALA A 325 -47.34 -17.43 30.75
CA ALA A 325 -47.67 -17.88 32.11
C ALA A 325 -48.31 -19.28 32.10
N PRO A 326 -48.03 -20.14 33.09
CA PRO A 326 -48.64 -21.47 33.15
C PRO A 326 -50.09 -21.39 33.64
N ALA A 327 -50.99 -22.03 32.90
CA ALA A 327 -52.38 -22.23 33.28
C ALA A 327 -52.50 -23.19 34.47
N GLU A 328 -53.31 -22.78 35.45
CA GLU A 328 -53.75 -23.56 36.60
C GLU A 328 -54.47 -24.85 36.16
N ARG A 329 -54.19 -25.97 36.85
CA ARG A 329 -55.03 -27.18 36.78
C ARG A 329 -56.03 -27.17 37.93
N PRO A 330 -57.33 -27.41 37.70
CA PRO A 330 -58.23 -27.76 38.78
C PRO A 330 -58.07 -29.25 39.14
N GLY A 331 -58.12 -29.57 40.44
CA GLY A 331 -58.48 -30.91 40.94
C GLY A 331 -59.90 -31.28 40.50
N THR A 332 -60.41 -32.51 40.61
CA THR A 332 -60.36 -33.53 41.67
C THR A 332 -61.10 -34.78 41.17
N GLU A 333 -61.08 -35.87 41.98
CA GLU A 333 -62.01 -37.03 42.02
C GLU A 333 -61.67 -38.22 41.12
N ARG A 334 -61.55 -39.49 41.55
CA ARG A 334 -61.85 -40.25 42.80
C ARG A 334 -60.78 -41.31 43.02
#